data_AF-A0A8B7IVX2-F1
#
_entry.id   AF-A0A8B7IVX2-F1
#
_cell.length_a   1.000
_cell.length_b   1.000
_cell.length_c   1.000
_cell.angle_alpha   90.00
_cell.angle_beta   90.00
_cell.angle_gamma   90.00
#
_symmetry.space_group_name_H-M   'P 1'
#
loop_
_entity.id
_entity.type
_entity.pdbx_description
1 polymer ?
#
loop_
_entity_poly.entity_id
_entity_poly.type
_entity_poly.pdbx_seq_one_letter_code
_entity_poly.pdbx_strand_id
1 'polypeptide(L)'
;MRSKVRGLKPAPSARFLIGWCGEAAAPDWRRARSGRESHKMAALGSPLRTLRGLLRELRHASAQAGRPYRDTPACQHVISAFRAHRVTSEKFCRAQQELHFQAATYLCLLRSVREHLALHQEYHGKGERSPEEVAGLVGFRLPQQPGGKGWDS
;
A
#
# COMPACT_ATOMS: atom_id res chain seq x y z
N MET A 1 -18.92 -42.46 32.33
CA MET A 1 -18.10 -41.25 32.12
C MET A 1 -18.38 -40.69 30.72
N ARG A 2 -19.18 -39.61 30.61
CA ARG A 2 -19.53 -38.96 29.34
C ARG A 2 -18.83 -37.60 29.29
N SER A 3 -17.71 -37.53 28.59
CA SER A 3 -16.96 -36.28 28.42
C SER A 3 -17.53 -35.46 27.25
N LYS A 4 -17.81 -34.20 27.57
CA LYS A 4 -18.49 -33.18 26.77
C LYS A 4 -17.55 -32.68 25.65
N VAL A 5 -17.89 -32.92 24.39
CA VAL A 5 -17.24 -32.26 23.25
C VAL A 5 -17.78 -30.83 23.17
N ARG A 6 -16.94 -29.82 23.40
CA ARG A 6 -17.28 -28.40 23.20
C ARG A 6 -16.82 -27.97 21.81
N GLY A 7 -17.80 -27.63 20.98
CA GLY A 7 -17.62 -27.23 19.60
C GLY A 7 -16.94 -25.88 19.43
N LEU A 8 -16.11 -25.79 18.40
CA LEU A 8 -15.62 -24.54 17.83
C LEU A 8 -16.82 -23.77 17.25
N LYS A 9 -16.91 -22.47 17.55
CA LYS A 9 -17.78 -21.53 16.84
C LYS A 9 -16.95 -20.64 15.91
N PRO A 10 -17.42 -20.38 14.68
CA PRO A 10 -16.72 -19.54 13.71
C PRO A 10 -16.83 -18.05 14.04
N ALA A 11 -15.81 -17.28 13.64
CA ALA A 11 -15.75 -15.83 13.77
C ALA A 11 -16.75 -15.13 12.81
N PRO A 12 -17.52 -14.13 13.29
CA PRO A 12 -18.33 -13.31 12.40
C PRO A 12 -17.52 -12.17 11.75
N SER A 13 -17.85 -12.02 10.48
CA SER A 13 -17.45 -11.04 9.47
C SER A 13 -17.34 -9.58 9.92
N ALA A 14 -16.30 -8.93 9.38
CA ALA A 14 -16.18 -7.49 9.30
C ALA A 14 -17.27 -6.88 8.42
N ARG A 15 -18.02 -5.89 8.95
CA ARG A 15 -18.57 -4.78 8.17
C ARG A 15 -19.31 -3.74 9.04
N PHE A 16 -18.88 -2.48 8.89
CA PHE A 16 -19.58 -1.21 9.23
C PHE A 16 -19.71 -0.91 10.74
N LEU A 17 -19.39 0.29 11.24
CA LEU A 17 -19.64 1.62 10.70
C LEU A 17 -18.50 2.62 10.96
N ILE A 18 -18.17 3.35 9.90
CA ILE A 18 -17.35 4.55 9.88
C ILE A 18 -18.19 5.70 10.44
N GLY A 19 -17.71 6.33 11.51
CA GLY A 19 -18.27 7.56 12.05
C GLY A 19 -17.14 8.54 12.33
N TRP A 20 -16.73 9.30 11.31
CA TRP A 20 -16.04 10.58 11.53
C TRP A 20 -16.53 11.55 10.47
N CYS A 21 -17.49 12.38 10.88
CA CYS A 21 -17.91 13.57 10.15
C CYS A 21 -16.96 14.69 10.58
N GLY A 22 -16.06 15.09 9.69
CA GLY A 22 -15.11 16.19 9.87
C GLY A 22 -15.00 16.92 8.56
N GLU A 23 -15.63 18.08 8.51
CA GLU A 23 -15.80 18.94 7.34
C GLU A 23 -14.47 19.52 6.88
N ALA A 24 -13.88 18.88 5.87
CA ALA A 24 -12.81 19.43 5.07
C ALA A 24 -13.23 19.32 3.60
N ALA A 25 -13.32 20.47 2.93
CA ALA A 25 -13.74 20.59 1.54
C ALA A 25 -13.04 19.57 0.64
N ALA A 26 -13.78 18.54 0.24
CA ALA A 26 -13.32 17.53 -0.69
C ALA A 26 -13.27 18.13 -2.10
N PRO A 27 -12.18 17.97 -2.87
CA PRO A 27 -12.18 18.32 -4.28
C PRO A 27 -13.24 17.47 -5.01
N ASP A 28 -14.11 18.11 -5.81
CA ASP A 28 -15.21 17.49 -6.56
C ASP A 28 -14.68 16.49 -7.59
N TRP A 29 -14.52 15.24 -7.17
CA TRP A 29 -14.18 14.10 -8.02
C TRP A 29 -15.37 13.53 -8.81
N ARG A 30 -16.58 14.11 -8.70
CA ARG A 30 -17.77 13.61 -9.43
C ARG A 30 -17.92 14.20 -10.83
N ARG A 31 -17.33 15.35 -11.14
CA ARG A 31 -17.42 15.97 -12.48
C ARG A 31 -16.38 15.47 -13.50
N ALA A 32 -15.75 14.32 -13.28
CA ALA A 32 -14.81 13.71 -14.23
C ALA A 32 -15.29 12.37 -14.82
N ARG A 33 -16.57 12.01 -14.65
CA ARG A 33 -17.17 10.76 -15.16
C ARG A 33 -18.28 11.04 -16.17
N SER A 34 -17.94 11.71 -17.26
CA SER A 34 -18.73 11.71 -18.49
C SER A 34 -17.78 11.48 -19.66
N GLY A 35 -17.70 10.22 -20.12
CA GLY A 35 -16.83 9.86 -21.23
C GLY A 35 -16.60 8.35 -21.36
N ARG A 36 -17.57 7.67 -21.99
CA ARG A 36 -17.48 6.33 -22.61
C ARG A 36 -16.85 5.22 -21.75
N GLU A 37 -17.75 4.41 -21.19
CA GLU A 37 -17.48 3.03 -20.79
C GLU A 37 -16.92 2.25 -21.98
N SER A 38 -15.61 2.05 -21.94
CA SER A 38 -15.00 0.83 -22.46
C SER A 38 -14.37 0.19 -21.25
N HIS A 39 -14.57 -1.11 -21.06
CA HIS A 39 -13.90 -1.91 -20.03
C HIS A 39 -12.38 -1.71 -20.14
N LYS A 40 -11.86 -0.70 -19.44
CA LYS A 40 -10.46 -0.28 -19.49
C LYS A 40 -9.79 -0.90 -18.28
N MET A 41 -8.93 -1.89 -18.53
CA MET A 41 -7.68 -1.99 -17.76
C MET A 41 -7.18 -0.55 -17.57
N ALA A 42 -6.84 -0.15 -16.33
CA ALA A 42 -6.35 1.19 -16.03
C ALA A 42 -5.39 1.61 -17.16
N ALA A 43 -5.75 2.64 -17.92
CA ALA A 43 -5.06 2.93 -19.18
C ALA A 43 -3.58 3.15 -18.89
N LEU A 44 -2.77 2.12 -19.13
CA LEU A 44 -1.37 2.13 -18.77
C LEU A 44 -0.72 3.23 -19.60
N GLY A 45 -0.10 4.20 -18.93
CA GLY A 45 0.64 5.27 -19.64
C GLY A 45 1.72 4.66 -20.54
N SER A 46 2.29 5.45 -21.47
CA SER A 46 3.25 4.94 -22.46
C SER A 46 4.30 3.97 -21.86
N PRO A 47 4.68 2.87 -22.55
CA PRO A 47 5.67 1.91 -22.06
C PRO A 47 6.99 2.55 -21.59
N LEU A 48 7.43 3.61 -22.27
CA LEU A 48 8.63 4.37 -21.87
C LEU A 48 8.48 5.09 -20.53
N ARG A 49 7.29 5.59 -20.20
CA ARG A 49 6.99 6.17 -18.88
C ARG A 49 7.04 5.09 -17.80
N THR A 50 6.49 3.91 -18.06
CA THR A 50 6.57 2.77 -17.13
C THR A 50 8.01 2.34 -16.90
N LEU A 51 8.80 2.20 -17.97
CA LEU A 51 10.23 1.88 -17.88
C LEU A 51 10.99 2.93 -17.05
N ARG A 52 10.79 4.22 -17.32
CA ARG A 52 11.41 5.31 -16.54
C ARG A 52 10.99 5.25 -15.06
N GLY A 53 9.74 4.90 -14.79
CA GLY A 53 9.24 4.68 -13.44
C GLY A 53 9.99 3.54 -12.75
N LEU A 54 10.09 2.37 -13.38
CA LEU A 54 10.82 1.22 -12.84
C LEU A 54 12.29 1.56 -12.53
N LEU A 55 12.97 2.22 -13.46
CA LEU A 55 14.37 2.59 -13.27
C LEU A 55 14.57 3.58 -12.10
N ARG A 56 13.56 4.41 -11.77
CA ARG A 56 13.60 5.27 -10.58
C ARG A 56 13.44 4.46 -9.31
N GLU A 57 12.49 3.53 -9.25
CA GLU A 57 12.32 2.68 -8.07
C GLU A 57 13.55 1.79 -7.84
N LEU A 58 14.12 1.21 -8.90
CA LEU A 58 15.37 0.45 -8.81
C LEU A 58 16.54 1.31 -8.31
N ARG A 59 16.57 2.60 -8.66
CA ARG A 59 17.56 3.54 -8.12
C ARG A 59 17.37 3.74 -6.62
N HIS A 60 16.14 3.95 -6.15
CA HIS A 60 15.85 4.07 -4.72
C HIS A 60 16.27 2.81 -3.95
N ALA A 61 15.92 1.62 -4.45
CA ALA A 61 16.32 0.35 -3.85
C ALA A 61 17.85 0.14 -3.86
N SER A 62 18.53 0.55 -4.93
CA SER A 62 19.99 0.43 -5.02
C SER A 62 20.74 1.39 -4.10
N ALA A 63 20.19 2.60 -3.88
CA ALA A 63 20.78 3.59 -2.99
C ALA A 63 20.81 3.07 -1.55
N GLN A 64 19.78 2.32 -1.14
CA GLN A 64 19.76 1.63 0.15
C GLN A 64 20.80 0.50 0.24
N ALA A 65 21.16 -0.13 -0.89
CA ALA A 65 22.10 -1.23 -0.97
C ALA A 65 23.56 -0.80 -1.26
N GLY A 66 23.85 0.49 -1.40
CA GLY A 66 25.20 1.02 -1.62
C GLY A 66 25.86 0.65 -2.96
N ARG A 67 25.09 0.17 -3.95
CA ARG A 67 25.60 -0.28 -5.25
C ARG A 67 24.98 0.52 -6.40
N PRO A 68 25.69 0.71 -7.53
CA PRO A 68 25.11 1.33 -8.71
C PRO A 68 23.92 0.51 -9.25
N TYR A 69 22.76 1.16 -9.41
CA TYR A 69 21.53 0.48 -9.88
C TYR A 69 21.66 -0.17 -11.26
N ARG A 70 22.55 0.37 -12.11
CA ARG A 70 22.77 -0.11 -13.49
C ARG A 70 23.38 -1.51 -13.54
N ASP A 71 24.12 -1.88 -12.51
CA ASP A 71 24.81 -3.18 -12.45
C ASP A 71 23.94 -4.26 -11.81
N THR A 72 22.73 -3.88 -11.35
CA THR A 72 21.79 -4.86 -10.80
C THR A 72 21.21 -5.72 -11.92
N PRO A 73 21.07 -7.05 -11.72
CA PRO A 73 20.53 -7.94 -12.73
C PRO A 73 19.09 -7.57 -13.10
N ALA A 74 18.32 -7.03 -12.15
CA ALA A 74 16.97 -6.53 -12.39
C ALA A 74 16.96 -5.36 -13.40
N CYS A 75 17.87 -4.40 -13.28
CA CYS A 75 17.96 -3.26 -14.19
C CYS A 75 18.33 -3.70 -15.62
N GLN A 76 19.34 -4.58 -15.73
CA GLN A 76 19.78 -5.13 -17.01
C GLN A 76 18.67 -5.93 -17.69
N HIS A 77 17.95 -6.77 -16.92
CA HIS A 77 16.84 -7.56 -17.42
C HIS A 77 15.70 -6.68 -17.94
N VAL A 78 15.26 -5.69 -17.16
CA VAL A 78 14.18 -4.77 -17.57
C VAL A 78 14.55 -3.99 -18.83
N ILE A 79 15.79 -3.48 -18.92
CA ILE A 79 16.26 -2.78 -20.12
C ILE A 79 16.29 -3.71 -21.33
N SER A 80 16.79 -4.94 -21.16
CA SER A 80 16.86 -5.95 -22.21
C SER A 80 15.46 -6.31 -22.73
N ALA A 81 14.51 -6.61 -21.83
CA ALA A 81 13.14 -6.97 -22.17
C ALA A 81 12.43 -5.84 -22.94
N PHE A 82 12.53 -4.60 -22.48
CA PHE A 82 11.91 -3.46 -23.19
C PHE A 82 12.55 -3.19 -24.56
N ARG A 83 13.83 -3.51 -24.75
CA ARG A 83 14.51 -3.41 -26.05
C ARG A 83 14.06 -4.51 -27.01
N ALA A 84 13.96 -5.75 -26.52
CA ALA A 84 13.51 -6.89 -27.31
C ALA A 84 12.10 -6.70 -27.88
N HIS A 85 11.24 -5.96 -27.17
CA HIS A 85 9.85 -5.70 -27.56
C HIS A 85 9.61 -4.26 -28.07
N ARG A 86 10.65 -3.54 -28.52
CA ARG A 86 10.55 -2.11 -28.92
C ARG A 86 9.91 -1.87 -30.29
N VAL A 87 10.07 -2.79 -31.25
CA VAL A 87 9.61 -2.62 -32.64
C VAL A 87 9.16 -3.97 -33.21
N THR A 88 7.94 -4.40 -32.91
CA THR A 88 7.32 -5.56 -33.57
C THR A 88 5.95 -5.14 -34.11
N SER A 89 5.87 -4.90 -35.42
CA SER A 89 4.67 -4.40 -36.09
C SER A 89 3.91 -5.52 -36.81
N GLU A 90 2.67 -5.75 -36.39
CA GLU A 90 1.57 -6.04 -37.33
C GLU A 90 0.24 -5.51 -36.76
N LYS A 91 -0.06 -5.78 -35.48
CA LYS A 91 -0.96 -5.00 -34.60
C LYS A 91 -0.47 -5.27 -33.18
N PHE A 92 0.04 -4.27 -32.44
CA PHE A 92 0.61 -4.37 -31.08
C PHE A 92 0.86 -5.81 -30.58
N CYS A 93 2.09 -6.32 -30.73
CA CYS A 93 2.42 -7.68 -30.30
C CYS A 93 1.94 -7.93 -28.85
N ARG A 94 1.15 -9.00 -28.64
CA ARG A 94 0.61 -9.37 -27.33
C ARG A 94 1.72 -9.45 -26.26
N ALA A 95 2.92 -9.87 -26.64
CA ALA A 95 4.08 -9.92 -25.75
C ALA A 95 4.52 -8.52 -25.25
N GLN A 96 4.42 -7.48 -26.08
CA GLN A 96 4.73 -6.11 -25.67
C GLN A 96 3.68 -5.58 -24.67
N GLN A 97 2.40 -5.87 -24.91
CA GLN A 97 1.32 -5.51 -23.99
C GLN A 97 1.46 -6.24 -22.66
N GLU A 98 1.76 -7.54 -22.70
CA GLU A 98 2.02 -8.35 -21.51
C GLU A 98 3.21 -7.80 -20.72
N LEU A 99 4.34 -7.54 -21.38
CA LEU A 99 5.51 -6.93 -20.74
C LEU A 99 5.15 -5.59 -20.09
N HIS A 100 4.41 -4.74 -20.80
CA HIS A 100 4.03 -3.42 -20.29
C HIS A 100 3.10 -3.53 -19.07
N PHE A 101 2.17 -4.48 -19.08
CA PHE A 101 1.30 -4.79 -17.95
C PHE A 101 2.10 -5.29 -16.76
N GLN A 102 2.97 -6.29 -16.94
CA GLN A 102 3.86 -6.80 -15.91
C GLN A 102 4.73 -5.69 -15.33
N ALA A 103 5.33 -4.86 -16.18
CA ALA A 103 6.15 -3.73 -15.77
C ALA A 103 5.36 -2.70 -14.93
N ALA A 104 4.11 -2.45 -15.28
CA ALA A 104 3.23 -1.56 -14.51
C ALA A 104 2.87 -2.16 -13.14
N THR A 105 2.59 -3.46 -13.09
CA THR A 105 2.34 -4.20 -11.84
C THR A 105 3.55 -4.13 -10.91
N TYR A 106 4.75 -4.42 -11.41
CA TYR A 106 5.96 -4.32 -10.61
C TYR A 106 6.27 -2.88 -10.19
N LEU A 107 6.01 -1.89 -11.05
CA LEU A 107 6.16 -0.48 -10.67
C LEU A 107 5.22 -0.11 -9.52
N CYS A 108 3.97 -0.56 -9.58
CA CYS A 108 3.00 -0.36 -8.50
C CYS A 108 3.48 -1.01 -7.20
N LEU A 109 3.93 -2.27 -7.27
CA LEU A 109 4.45 -3.00 -6.11
C LEU A 109 5.67 -2.30 -5.48
N LEU A 110 6.66 -1.89 -6.27
CA LEU A 110 7.87 -1.25 -5.74
C LEU A 110 7.55 0.09 -5.06
N ARG A 111 6.62 0.86 -5.65
CA ARG A 111 6.14 2.11 -5.05
C ARG A 111 5.40 1.87 -3.75
N SER A 112 4.45 0.94 -3.76
CA SER A 112 3.65 0.63 -2.56
C SER A 112 4.53 0.12 -1.44
N VAL A 113 5.56 -0.68 -1.73
CA VAL A 113 6.54 -1.12 -0.72
C VAL A 113 7.32 0.06 -0.16
N ARG A 114 7.82 0.97 -1.01
CA ARG A 114 8.56 2.15 -0.56
C ARG A 114 7.70 3.06 0.33
N GLU A 115 6.47 3.33 -0.10
CA GLU A 115 5.50 4.13 0.65
C GLU A 115 5.07 3.45 1.95
N HIS A 116 4.82 2.13 1.89
CA HIS A 116 4.54 1.32 3.07
C HIS A 116 5.69 1.37 4.07
N LEU A 117 6.94 1.29 3.63
CA LEU A 117 8.09 1.40 4.54
C LEU A 117 8.19 2.80 5.17
N ALA A 118 7.89 3.86 4.41
CA ALA A 118 7.88 5.22 4.95
C ALA A 118 6.77 5.39 6.00
N LEU A 119 5.55 4.95 5.68
CA LEU A 119 4.42 4.97 6.61
C LEU A 119 4.68 4.07 7.82
N HIS A 120 5.25 2.89 7.61
CA HIS A 120 5.66 2.02 8.68
C HIS A 120 6.68 2.73 9.55
N GLN A 121 7.74 3.34 9.00
CA GLN A 121 8.71 4.07 9.83
C GLN A 121 8.09 5.22 10.63
N GLU A 122 7.14 5.96 10.05
CA GLU A 122 6.47 7.09 10.71
C GLU A 122 5.46 6.65 11.79
N TYR A 123 4.68 5.60 11.50
CA TYR A 123 3.53 5.20 12.31
C TYR A 123 3.67 3.85 13.00
N HIS A 124 4.72 3.06 12.74
CA HIS A 124 5.01 1.86 13.52
C HIS A 124 5.20 2.30 14.97
N GLY A 125 4.14 2.08 15.75
CA GLY A 125 4.01 2.63 17.08
C GLY A 125 5.04 1.99 18.00
N LYS A 126 5.49 2.78 18.97
CA LYS A 126 6.22 2.32 20.18
C LYS A 126 5.35 1.42 21.08
N GLY A 127 4.38 0.69 20.54
CA GLY A 127 3.28 0.04 21.27
C GLY A 127 2.07 0.94 21.48
N GLU A 128 1.12 0.48 22.31
CA GLU A 128 0.02 1.29 22.81
C GLU A 128 0.58 2.39 23.72
N ARG A 129 0.11 3.64 23.55
CA ARG A 129 0.45 4.74 24.45
C ARG A 129 -0.24 4.50 25.79
N SER A 130 0.40 4.89 26.89
CA SER A 130 -0.20 4.75 28.22
C SER A 130 -1.51 5.56 28.32
N PRO A 131 -2.49 5.11 29.11
CA PRO A 131 -3.74 5.86 29.33
C PRO A 131 -3.50 7.32 29.72
N GLU A 132 -2.45 7.58 30.51
CA GLU A 132 -2.01 8.90 30.95
C GLU A 132 -1.56 9.80 29.80
N GLU A 133 -0.71 9.28 28.92
CA GLU A 133 -0.26 10.00 27.73
C GLU A 133 -1.42 10.28 26.78
N VAL A 134 -2.33 9.32 26.61
CA VAL A 134 -3.52 9.49 25.77
C VAL A 134 -4.42 10.57 26.35
N ALA A 135 -4.71 10.55 27.65
CA ALA A 135 -5.53 11.57 28.31
C ALA A 135 -4.92 12.97 28.17
N GLY A 136 -3.60 13.10 28.33
CA GLY A 136 -2.90 14.37 28.14
C GLY A 136 -3.03 14.94 26.72
N LEU A 137 -3.01 14.08 25.69
CA LEU A 137 -3.16 14.49 24.29
C LEU A 137 -4.55 15.08 23.98
N VAL A 138 -5.58 14.59 24.64
CA VAL A 138 -6.97 15.05 24.46
C VAL A 138 -7.37 16.14 25.48
N GLY A 139 -6.42 16.64 26.29
CA GLY A 139 -6.67 17.70 27.27
C GLY A 139 -7.36 17.22 28.56
N PHE A 140 -7.39 15.90 28.79
CA PHE A 140 -7.92 15.30 30.00
C PHE A 140 -6.79 14.88 30.97
N ARG A 141 -7.15 14.60 32.21
CA ARG A 141 -6.27 13.98 33.20
C ARG A 141 -6.95 12.73 33.72
N LEU A 142 -6.16 11.68 34.01
CA LEU A 142 -6.74 10.51 34.67
C LEU A 142 -7.25 10.90 36.06
N PRO A 143 -8.39 10.34 36.49
CA PRO A 143 -8.84 10.49 37.86
C PRO A 143 -7.78 9.89 38.79
N GLN A 144 -7.35 10.65 39.79
CA GLN A 144 -6.53 10.10 40.88
C GLN A 144 -7.38 9.07 41.62
N GLN A 145 -6.92 7.81 41.68
CA GLN A 145 -7.57 6.81 42.52
C GLN A 145 -7.58 7.34 43.97
N PRO A 146 -8.77 7.60 44.55
CA PRO A 146 -8.85 8.10 45.91
C PRO A 146 -8.63 6.93 46.87
N GLY A 147 -7.36 6.69 47.23
CA GLY A 147 -6.99 5.71 48.26
C GLY A 147 -7.09 4.25 47.81
N GLY A 148 -6.10 3.44 48.21
CA GLY A 148 -6.04 2.03 47.87
C GLY A 148 -7.24 1.20 48.37
N LYS A 149 -7.22 -0.08 47.96
CA LYS A 149 -8.15 -1.21 48.19
C LYS A 149 -9.50 -1.17 47.45
N GLY A 150 -9.71 -2.13 46.53
CA GLY A 150 -11.06 -2.41 46.01
C GLY A 150 -11.27 -3.30 44.78
N TRP A 151 -10.27 -4.02 44.21
CA TRP A 151 -10.54 -4.90 43.05
C TRP A 151 -9.94 -6.32 43.13
N ASP A 152 -9.31 -6.70 44.25
CA ASP A 152 -8.98 -8.09 44.54
C ASP A 152 -10.05 -8.69 45.47
N SER A 153 -11.08 -9.31 44.89
CA SER A 153 -11.98 -10.29 45.53
C SER A 153 -12.57 -11.21 44.47
#